data_AF-A0A0F9JAP4-F1
#
_entry.id   AF-A0A0F9JAP4-F1
#
_cell.length_a   1.000
_cell.length_b   1.000
_cell.length_c   1.000
_cell.angle_alpha   90.00
_cell.angle_beta   90.00
_cell.angle_gamma   90.00
#
_symmetry.space_group_name_H-M   'P 1'
#
loop_
_entity.id
_entity.type
_entity.pdbx_description
1 polymer ?
#
loop_
_entity_poly.entity_id
_entity_poly.type
_entity_poly.pdbx_seq_one_letter_code
_entity_poly.pdbx_strand_id
1 'polypeptide(L)'
;MIINRQEIIRLSEPRIHPQKASEWDDQSRKLIEGFKKISKGPVTNIMATLANYSKLYNRWRVFGNHILYKSSLPARDREILILRIGWHCYAEYEWGQHVIIGKRCGISEEE
;
A
#
# COMPACT_ATOMS: atom_id res chain seq x y z
N MET A 1 20.89 14.35 6.95
CA MET A 1 20.86 14.97 5.60
C MET A 1 19.40 15.20 5.26
N ILE A 2 18.95 16.45 5.15
CA ILE A 2 17.57 16.76 4.77
C ILE A 2 17.57 16.73 3.24
N ILE A 3 17.03 15.66 2.65
CA ILE A 3 16.83 15.59 1.20
C ILE A 3 15.70 16.57 0.86
N ASN A 4 15.95 17.53 -0.03
CA ASN A 4 14.90 18.43 -0.49
C ASN A 4 13.91 17.64 -1.36
N ARG A 5 12.60 17.80 -1.14
CA ARG A 5 11.55 17.13 -1.93
C ARG A 5 11.67 17.44 -3.43
N GLN A 6 12.20 18.62 -3.79
CA GLN A 6 12.45 19.02 -5.18
C GLN A 6 13.59 18.24 -5.86
N GLU A 7 14.46 17.58 -5.09
CA GLU A 7 15.60 16.81 -5.62
C GLU A 7 15.28 15.32 -5.81
N ILE A 8 14.06 14.88 -5.47
CA ILE A 8 13.65 13.48 -5.63
C ILE A 8 13.33 13.20 -7.09
N ILE A 9 14.18 12.41 -7.73
CA ILE A 9 13.94 11.91 -9.09
C ILE A 9 12.77 10.93 -9.04
N ARG A 10 11.63 11.35 -9.59
CA ARG A 10 10.49 10.48 -9.86
C ARG A 10 10.76 9.71 -11.15
N LEU A 11 10.57 8.39 -11.10
CA LEU A 11 10.68 7.56 -12.29
C LEU A 11 9.43 7.73 -13.16
N SER A 12 9.62 7.75 -14.48
CA SER A 12 8.52 7.69 -15.45
C SER A 12 7.87 6.31 -15.52
N GLU A 13 8.56 5.26 -15.07
CA GLU A 13 8.09 3.88 -15.07
C GLU A 13 8.48 3.12 -13.79
N PRO A 14 7.69 2.14 -13.34
CA PRO A 14 8.01 1.36 -12.15
C PRO A 14 9.19 0.41 -12.41
N ARG A 15 10.18 0.38 -11.50
CA ARG A 15 11.32 -0.56 -11.59
C ARG A 15 10.91 -2.04 -11.57
N ILE A 16 9.78 -2.33 -10.93
CA ILE A 16 9.16 -3.65 -10.92
C ILE A 16 7.75 -3.45 -11.48
N HIS A 17 7.54 -3.95 -12.70
CA HIS A 17 6.25 -3.81 -13.35
C HIS A 17 5.18 -4.63 -12.61
N PRO A 18 3.96 -4.10 -12.46
CA PRO A 18 2.83 -4.86 -11.94
C PRO A 18 2.54 -6.06 -12.85
N GLN A 19 2.35 -7.23 -12.26
CA GLN A 19 2.07 -8.45 -13.00
C GLN A 19 0.72 -8.37 -13.71
N LYS A 20 0.69 -8.72 -14.99
CA LYS A 20 -0.54 -8.83 -15.80
C LYS A 20 -1.27 -10.13 -15.47
N ALA A 21 -2.59 -10.15 -15.68
CA ALA A 21 -3.41 -11.34 -15.41
C ALA A 21 -2.94 -12.60 -16.17
N SER A 22 -2.39 -12.43 -17.38
CA SER A 22 -1.83 -13.52 -18.20
C SER A 22 -0.54 -14.12 -17.63
N GLU A 23 0.12 -13.43 -16.71
CA GLU A 23 1.39 -13.85 -16.11
C GLU A 23 1.18 -14.57 -14.77
N TRP A 24 -0.05 -14.63 -14.25
CA TRP A 24 -0.33 -15.20 -12.93
C TRP A 24 -0.14 -16.72 -12.93
N ASP A 25 0.80 -17.17 -12.10
CA ASP A 25 0.88 -18.54 -11.61
C ASP A 25 -0.20 -18.82 -10.54
N ASP A 26 -0.26 -20.04 -10.02
CA ASP A 26 -1.28 -20.41 -9.04
C ASP A 26 -1.16 -19.63 -7.71
N GLN A 27 0.05 -19.22 -7.32
CA GLN A 27 0.28 -18.51 -6.06
C GLN A 27 -0.15 -17.05 -6.16
N SER A 28 0.25 -16.37 -7.21
CA SER A 28 -0.17 -15.00 -7.53
C SER A 28 -1.66 -14.92 -7.78
N ARG A 29 -2.24 -15.88 -8.53
CA ARG A 29 -3.69 -15.96 -8.74
C ARG A 29 -4.44 -16.05 -7.41
N LYS A 30 -4.03 -16.98 -6.53
CA LYS A 30 -4.64 -17.14 -5.19
C LYS A 30 -4.54 -15.87 -4.34
N LEU A 31 -3.38 -15.20 -4.36
CA LEU A 31 -3.16 -13.94 -3.65
C LEU A 31 -4.09 -12.84 -4.17
N ILE A 32 -4.16 -12.65 -5.49
CA ILE A 32 -4.94 -11.59 -6.11
C ILE A 32 -6.44 -11.83 -5.95
N GLU A 33 -6.91 -13.06 -6.13
CA GLU A 33 -8.32 -13.42 -5.89
C GLU A 33 -8.70 -13.23 -4.41
N GLY A 34 -7.81 -13.60 -3.49
CA GLY A 34 -7.98 -13.34 -2.06
C GLY A 34 -8.12 -11.85 -1.76
N PHE A 35 -7.28 -11.01 -2.39
CA PHE A 35 -7.39 -9.56 -2.26
C PHE A 35 -8.71 -9.02 -2.82
N LYS A 36 -9.12 -9.43 -4.02
CA LYS A 36 -10.38 -8.99 -4.65
C LYS A 36 -11.61 -9.26 -3.78
N LYS A 37 -11.64 -10.41 -3.08
CA LYS A 37 -12.74 -10.75 -2.15
C LYS A 37 -12.87 -9.75 -0.99
N ILE A 38 -11.75 -9.16 -0.54
CA ILE A 38 -11.71 -8.24 0.61
C ILE A 38 -11.91 -6.80 0.13
N SER A 39 -11.19 -6.37 -0.91
CA SER A 39 -11.16 -4.97 -1.35
C SER A 39 -12.42 -4.55 -2.09
N LYS A 40 -13.18 -5.51 -2.67
CA LYS A 40 -14.36 -5.26 -3.52
C LYS A 40 -14.10 -4.29 -4.68
N GLY A 41 -12.84 -4.14 -5.08
CA GLY A 41 -12.39 -3.19 -6.10
C GLY A 41 -11.40 -3.82 -7.09
N PRO A 42 -10.88 -3.03 -8.05
CA PRO A 42 -9.86 -3.50 -8.98
C PRO A 42 -8.58 -3.90 -8.23
N VAL A 43 -7.77 -4.71 -8.89
CA VAL A 43 -6.43 -5.03 -8.39
C VAL A 43 -5.61 -3.74 -8.42
N THR A 44 -5.11 -3.30 -7.28
CA THR A 44 -4.25 -2.12 -7.20
C THR A 44 -2.86 -2.46 -7.74
N ASN A 45 -2.15 -1.44 -8.24
CA ASN A 45 -0.79 -1.63 -8.78
C ASN A 45 0.13 -2.27 -7.74
N ILE A 46 0.06 -1.85 -6.48
CA ILE A 46 0.87 -2.44 -5.40
C ILE A 46 0.61 -3.96 -5.24
N MET A 47 -0.64 -4.41 -5.31
CA MET A 47 -0.95 -5.83 -5.19
C MET A 47 -0.46 -6.63 -6.40
N ALA A 48 -0.62 -6.09 -7.61
CA ALA A 48 -0.08 -6.69 -8.83
C ALA A 48 1.46 -6.69 -8.85
N THR A 49 2.12 -5.66 -8.30
CA THR A 49 3.59 -5.62 -8.15
C THR A 49 4.08 -6.67 -7.16
N LEU A 50 3.43 -6.80 -6.00
CA LEU A 50 3.80 -7.79 -4.96
C LEU A 50 3.54 -9.24 -5.41
N ALA A 51 2.64 -9.44 -6.37
CA ALA A 51 2.35 -10.75 -6.93
C ALA A 51 3.56 -11.39 -7.65
N ASN A 52 4.48 -10.57 -8.19
CA ASN A 52 5.78 -11.03 -8.72
C ASN A 52 6.56 -11.88 -7.70
N TYR A 53 6.36 -11.64 -6.39
CA TYR A 53 7.00 -12.39 -5.32
C TYR A 53 5.98 -12.84 -4.26
N SER A 54 4.90 -13.48 -4.71
CA SER A 54 3.76 -13.88 -3.88
C SER A 54 4.12 -14.68 -2.63
N LYS A 55 5.12 -15.57 -2.69
CA LYS A 55 5.58 -16.36 -1.53
C LYS A 55 6.17 -15.45 -0.44
N LEU A 56 6.97 -14.46 -0.83
CA LEU A 56 7.54 -13.48 0.10
C LEU A 56 6.44 -12.60 0.70
N TYR A 57 5.55 -12.05 -0.13
CA TYR A 57 4.42 -11.25 0.34
C TYR A 57 3.56 -12.02 1.34
N ASN A 58 3.28 -13.30 1.10
CA ASN A 58 2.46 -14.12 2.00
C ASN A 58 3.07 -14.26 3.41
N ARG A 59 4.40 -14.22 3.54
CA ARG A 59 5.08 -14.22 4.85
C ARG A 59 5.08 -12.83 5.47
N TRP A 60 5.36 -11.80 4.67
CA TRP A 60 5.41 -10.41 5.14
C TRP A 60 4.04 -9.85 5.54
N ARG A 61 2.96 -10.19 4.82
CA ARG A 61 1.62 -9.63 5.04
C ARG A 61 1.06 -9.87 6.44
N VAL A 62 1.56 -10.86 7.17
CA VAL A 62 1.16 -11.11 8.57
C VAL A 62 1.50 -9.91 9.43
N PHE A 63 2.72 -9.37 9.25
CA PHE A 63 3.16 -8.16 9.92
C PHE A 63 2.37 -6.93 9.45
N GLY A 64 2.19 -6.77 8.13
CA GLY A 64 1.39 -5.67 7.58
C GLY A 64 -0.06 -5.66 8.10
N ASN A 65 -0.70 -6.83 8.19
CA ASN A 65 -2.04 -6.99 8.76
C ASN A 65 -2.09 -6.64 10.24
N HIS A 66 -1.02 -6.87 11.00
CA HIS A 66 -0.96 -6.44 12.38
C HIS A 66 -1.03 -4.91 12.46
N ILE A 67 -0.19 -4.21 11.70
CA ILE A 67 -0.20 -2.74 11.65
C ILE A 67 -1.59 -2.24 11.25
N LEU A 68 -2.14 -2.72 10.14
CA LEU A 68 -3.36 -2.16 9.53
C LEU A 68 -4.65 -2.54 10.25
N TYR A 69 -4.73 -3.71 10.87
CA TYR A 69 -6.02 -4.24 11.35
C TYR A 69 -6.00 -4.84 12.75
N LYS A 70 -4.84 -5.21 13.29
CA LYS A 70 -4.71 -5.83 14.63
C LYS A 70 -3.87 -5.00 15.61
N SER A 71 -3.60 -3.75 15.26
CA SER A 71 -2.92 -2.79 16.13
C SER A 71 -3.82 -2.39 17.29
N SER A 72 -3.22 -2.10 18.45
CA SER A 72 -3.91 -1.51 19.60
C SER A 72 -4.24 -0.02 19.42
N LEU A 73 -3.67 0.62 18.39
CA LEU A 73 -3.99 2.01 18.06
C LEU A 73 -5.41 2.12 17.47
N PRO A 74 -6.19 3.13 17.88
CA PRO A 74 -7.41 3.50 17.18
C PRO A 74 -7.15 3.73 15.69
N ALA A 75 -8.15 3.44 14.85
CA ALA A 75 -7.99 3.54 13.40
C ALA A 75 -7.53 4.95 12.96
N ARG A 76 -8.14 6.00 13.53
CA ARG A 76 -7.75 7.40 13.29
C ARG A 76 -6.27 7.64 13.57
N ASP A 77 -5.80 7.30 14.76
CA ASP A 77 -4.42 7.57 15.20
C ASP A 77 -3.41 6.79 14.34
N ARG A 78 -3.76 5.54 13.98
CA ARG A 78 -2.96 4.75 13.06
C ARG A 78 -2.83 5.42 11.70
N GLU A 79 -3.92 5.91 11.11
CA GLU A 79 -3.87 6.55 9.79
C GLU A 79 -3.06 7.86 9.83
N ILE A 80 -3.11 8.65 10.91
CA ILE A 80 -2.25 9.83 11.10
C ILE A 80 -0.76 9.42 11.05
N LEU A 81 -0.39 8.35 11.75
CA LEU A 81 0.98 7.84 11.73
C LEU A 81 1.37 7.35 10.33
N ILE A 82 0.51 6.61 9.64
CA ILE A 82 0.79 6.13 8.27
C ILE A 82 0.96 7.30 7.32
N LEU A 83 0.08 8.31 7.35
CA LEU A 83 0.19 9.51 6.54
C LEU A 83 1.50 10.26 6.82
N ARG A 84 1.87 10.39 8.11
CA ARG A 84 3.11 11.07 8.49
C ARG A 84 4.35 10.32 8.01
N ILE A 85 4.36 8.99 8.07
CA ILE A 85 5.44 8.18 7.53
C ILE A 85 5.47 8.24 6.00
N GLY A 86 4.32 8.13 5.33
CA GLY A 86 4.23 8.26 3.87
C GLY A 86 4.77 9.60 3.39
N TRP A 87 4.49 10.68 4.12
CA TRP A 87 5.05 12.01 3.88
C TRP A 87 6.58 12.04 4.01
N HIS A 88 7.10 11.57 5.15
CA HIS A 88 8.55 11.55 5.44
C HIS A 88 9.35 10.61 4.53
N CYS A 89 8.73 9.53 4.06
CA CYS A 89 9.32 8.59 3.10
C CYS A 89 9.12 9.00 1.64
N TYR A 90 8.47 10.14 1.38
CA TYR A 90 8.15 10.63 0.03
C TYR A 90 7.35 9.62 -0.82
N ALA A 91 6.52 8.82 -0.16
CA ALA A 91 5.74 7.74 -0.74
C ALA A 91 4.35 8.22 -1.19
N GLU A 92 4.30 8.99 -2.28
CA GLU A 92 3.05 9.60 -2.79
C GLU A 92 1.94 8.59 -3.09
N TYR A 93 2.29 7.42 -3.65
CA TYR A 93 1.30 6.38 -3.93
C TYR A 93 0.64 5.86 -2.65
N GLU A 94 1.44 5.57 -1.61
CA GLU A 94 0.94 5.13 -0.30
C GLU A 94 0.13 6.24 0.37
N TRP A 95 0.69 7.45 0.39
CA TRP A 95 0.05 8.62 1.00
C TRP A 95 -1.33 8.88 0.38
N GLY A 96 -1.45 8.86 -0.94
CA GLY A 96 -2.72 9.08 -1.63
C GLY A 96 -3.79 8.04 -1.30
N GLN A 97 -3.42 6.75 -1.20
CA GLN A 97 -4.36 5.71 -0.75
C GLN A 97 -4.80 5.95 0.69
N HIS A 98 -3.86 6.31 1.56
CA HIS A 98 -4.12 6.50 2.98
C HIS A 98 -4.85 7.81 3.30
N VAL A 99 -4.83 8.83 2.44
CA VAL A 99 -5.72 9.99 2.58
C VAL A 99 -7.18 9.57 2.47
N ILE A 100 -7.50 8.70 1.50
CA ILE A 100 -8.87 8.19 1.32
C ILE A 100 -9.31 7.39 2.55
N ILE A 101 -8.40 6.59 3.12
CA ILE A 101 -8.68 5.79 4.34
C ILE A 101 -8.80 6.71 5.56
N GLY A 102 -7.88 7.66 5.73
CA GLY A 102 -7.87 8.65 6.81
C GLY A 102 -9.15 9.46 6.89
N LYS A 103 -9.67 9.93 5.74
CA LYS A 103 -10.98 10.60 5.66
C LYS A 103 -12.13 9.72 6.18
N ARG A 104 -12.11 8.42 5.86
CA ARG A 104 -13.10 7.45 6.40
C ARG A 104 -12.93 7.19 7.89
N CYS A 105 -11.74 7.47 8.44
CA CYS A 105 -11.45 7.46 9.87
C CYS A 105 -11.66 8.83 10.55
N GLY A 106 -12.24 9.81 9.84
CA GLY A 106 -12.64 11.11 10.36
C GLY A 106 -11.54 12.19 10.35
N ILE A 107 -10.43 11.99 9.64
CA ILE A 107 -9.39 13.03 9.45
C ILE A 107 -9.92 14.06 8.45
N SER A 108 -9.93 15.34 8.83
CA SER A 108 -10.39 16.43 7.93
C SER A 108 -9.31 16.80 6.90
N GLU A 109 -9.59 17.73 5.99
CA GLU A 109 -8.59 18.19 5.01
C GLU A 109 -7.61 19.21 5.61
N GLU A 110 -8.03 19.90 6.66
CA GLU A 110 -7.25 20.90 7.39
C GLU A 110 -6.23 20.27 8.35
N GLU A 111 -6.43 18.99 8.71
CA GLU A 111 -5.52 18.17 9.53
C GLU A 111 -4.49 17.41 8.69
#